data_AF-A0A523A9M6-F1
#
_entry.id   AF-A0A523A9M6-F1
#
_cell.length_a   1.000
_cell.length_b   1.000
_cell.length_c   1.000
_cell.angle_alpha   90.00
_cell.angle_beta   90.00
_cell.angle_gamma   90.00
#
_symmetry.space_group_name_H-M   'P 1'
#
loop_
_entity.id
_entity.type
_entity.pdbx_description
1 polymer ?
#
loop_
_entity_poly.entity_id
_entity_poly.type
_entity_poly.pdbx_seq_one_letter_code
_entity_poly.pdbx_strand_id
1 'polypeptide(L)'
;MKFGVFHWAFDFFGGGEKVAMDIAKALGLKEVYTLFSSAEKDGVEAVDVSYLLPRWARLMGKITRRKRALEYWVWEMIDPKDLGDFDVVITSGVTPRAMLVQDNVMHVNYCHSVPRWIFDLWHHRWKNANKSPTVFAFASLFRVMDVCVDSRVDHYFVNSELIQRRLWHYLKRESAVLYPSIEVSKYKNAESEGYILHMGRFDIEKQIMPVIKACETLGERLVLTGGRGNDRATYEYVIKNSGKLIDYRG
;
A
#
# COMPACT_ATOMS: atom_id res chain seq x y z
N MET A 1 6.10 -7.46 25.95
CA MET A 1 5.90 -8.07 24.62
C MET A 1 6.81 -7.39 23.64
N LYS A 2 7.54 -8.15 22.82
CA LYS A 2 8.42 -7.68 21.75
C LYS A 2 7.66 -7.72 20.43
N PHE A 3 7.70 -6.62 19.68
CA PHE A 3 6.95 -6.46 18.43
C PHE A 3 7.92 -6.27 17.26
N GLY A 4 7.62 -6.92 16.14
CA GLY A 4 8.27 -6.66 14.85
C GLY A 4 7.24 -6.12 13.86
N VAL A 5 7.52 -4.97 13.23
CA VAL A 5 6.62 -4.36 12.23
C VAL A 5 7.25 -4.46 10.85
N PHE A 6 6.50 -5.00 9.87
CA PHE A 6 6.98 -5.28 8.53
C PHE A 6 6.08 -4.62 7.48
N HIS A 7 6.66 -3.92 6.51
CA HIS A 7 5.94 -3.24 5.43
C HIS A 7 6.59 -3.48 4.07
N TRP A 8 5.76 -3.58 3.01
CA TRP A 8 6.19 -4.04 1.68
C TRP A 8 7.39 -3.26 1.11
N ALA A 9 7.32 -1.93 1.09
CA ALA A 9 8.39 -1.02 0.65
C ALA A 9 8.10 0.42 1.10
N PHE A 10 9.14 1.25 1.16
CA PHE A 10 9.08 2.70 1.41
C PHE A 10 9.57 3.52 0.21
N ASP A 11 9.26 3.07 -1.00
CA ASP A 11 9.68 3.74 -2.26
C ASP A 11 9.08 5.14 -2.42
N PHE A 12 7.88 5.33 -1.88
CA PHE A 12 7.18 6.61 -1.88
C PHE A 12 6.44 6.73 -0.57
N PHE A 13 6.42 7.93 0.00
CA PHE A 13 5.68 8.14 1.24
C PHE A 13 4.18 8.32 0.95
N GLY A 14 3.41 7.26 1.16
CA GLY A 14 1.95 7.23 0.98
C GLY A 14 1.21 6.91 2.27
N GLY A 15 -0.07 6.55 2.12
CA GLY A 15 -0.92 6.21 3.26
C GLY A 15 -0.51 4.91 3.96
N GLY A 16 -0.03 3.92 3.20
CA GLY A 16 0.37 2.62 3.76
C GLY A 16 1.63 2.72 4.61
N GLU A 17 2.62 3.45 4.09
CA GLU A 17 3.91 3.73 4.73
C GLU A 17 3.71 4.56 6.01
N LYS A 18 2.83 5.56 5.95
CA LYS A 18 2.43 6.35 7.12
C LYS A 18 1.85 5.46 8.22
N VAL A 19 0.90 4.59 7.89
CA VAL A 19 0.27 3.70 8.88
C VAL A 19 1.29 2.75 9.49
N ALA A 20 2.21 2.19 8.70
CA ALA A 20 3.25 1.30 9.24
C ALA A 20 4.14 2.01 10.28
N MET A 21 4.54 3.25 10.00
CA MET A 21 5.30 4.06 10.95
C MET A 21 4.47 4.50 12.16
N ASP A 22 3.20 4.84 11.98
CA ASP A 22 2.31 5.21 13.09
C ASP A 22 2.08 4.01 14.03
N ILE A 23 1.96 2.79 13.49
CA ILE A 23 1.91 1.55 14.29
C ILE A 23 3.21 1.38 15.10
N ALA A 24 4.37 1.54 14.47
CA ALA A 24 5.66 1.43 15.16
C ALA A 24 5.78 2.45 16.30
N LYS A 25 5.42 3.73 16.05
CA LYS A 25 5.41 4.77 17.08
C LYS A 25 4.48 4.44 18.24
N ALA A 26 3.26 3.98 17.94
CA ALA A 26 2.28 3.63 18.96
C ALA A 26 2.77 2.49 19.88
N LEU A 27 3.64 1.61 19.36
CA LEU A 27 4.28 0.53 20.09
C LEU A 27 5.63 0.91 20.72
N GLY A 28 6.05 2.19 20.60
CA GLY A 28 7.33 2.67 21.11
C GLY A 28 8.55 2.13 20.34
N LEU A 29 8.36 1.64 19.12
CA LEU A 29 9.43 1.13 18.26
C LEU A 29 10.08 2.26 17.47
N LYS A 30 11.37 2.10 17.18
CA LYS A 30 12.15 3.01 16.32
C LYS A 30 12.38 2.46 14.92
N GLU A 31 11.98 1.22 14.68
CA GLU A 31 12.28 0.50 13.44
C GLU A 31 11.01 -0.12 12.85
N VAL A 32 10.92 -0.08 11.52
CA VAL A 32 10.01 -0.88 10.69
C VAL A 32 10.86 -1.62 9.67
N TYR A 33 10.68 -2.93 9.54
CA TYR A 33 11.42 -3.72 8.57
C TYR A 33 10.74 -3.68 7.20
N THR A 34 11.54 -3.58 6.15
CA THR A 34 11.05 -3.49 4.77
C THR A 34 12.01 -4.15 3.79
N LEU A 35 11.62 -4.23 2.52
CA LEU A 35 12.44 -4.79 1.47
C LEU A 35 12.83 -3.74 0.42
N PHE A 36 14.09 -3.78 0.05
CA PHE A 36 14.75 -3.05 -1.04
C PHE A 36 14.60 -1.53 -0.98
N SER A 37 14.24 -0.99 0.18
CA SER A 37 13.96 0.42 0.37
C SER A 37 14.33 0.81 1.80
N SER A 38 14.66 2.08 1.98
CA SER A 38 14.90 2.66 3.30
C SER A 38 14.35 4.07 3.31
N ALA A 39 13.89 4.48 4.48
CA ALA A 39 13.34 5.80 4.72
C ALA A 39 13.44 6.11 6.21
N GLU A 40 13.43 7.38 6.57
CA GLU A 40 13.30 7.80 7.95
C GLU A 40 12.25 8.88 8.02
N LYS A 41 11.34 8.78 8.99
CA LYS A 41 10.38 9.86 9.27
C LYS A 41 9.94 9.87 10.71
N ASP A 42 9.92 11.07 11.28
CA ASP A 42 9.45 11.34 12.64
C ASP A 42 10.10 10.39 13.68
N GLY A 43 11.39 10.09 13.52
CA GLY A 43 12.16 9.24 14.44
C GLY A 43 11.92 7.73 14.30
N VAL A 44 11.21 7.28 13.25
CA VAL A 44 11.12 5.86 12.89
C VAL A 44 11.87 5.60 11.58
N GLU A 45 12.77 4.63 11.63
CA GLU A 45 13.57 4.17 10.50
C GLU A 45 12.93 2.95 9.83
N ALA A 46 12.80 2.99 8.52
CA ALA A 46 12.47 1.84 7.69
C ALA A 46 13.77 1.12 7.29
N VAL A 47 14.04 -0.02 7.93
CA VAL A 47 15.27 -0.80 7.79
C VAL A 47 15.11 -1.83 6.66
N ASP A 48 15.99 -1.77 5.66
CA ASP A 48 16.01 -2.74 4.55
C ASP A 48 16.60 -4.08 5.02
N VAL A 49 15.76 -5.12 5.07
CA VAL A 49 16.18 -6.48 5.46
C VAL A 49 16.48 -7.39 4.27
N SER A 50 16.56 -6.84 3.06
CA SER A 50 16.87 -7.63 1.85
C SER A 50 18.25 -8.27 1.86
N TYR A 51 19.12 -7.90 2.80
CA TYR A 51 20.42 -8.55 2.98
C TYR A 51 20.30 -9.98 3.52
N LEU A 52 19.18 -10.32 4.18
CA LEU A 52 18.87 -11.67 4.65
C LEU A 52 18.49 -12.62 3.50
N LEU A 53 18.10 -12.08 2.34
CA LEU A 53 17.70 -12.89 1.21
C LEU A 53 18.89 -13.65 0.60
N PRO A 54 18.67 -14.89 0.12
CA PRO A 54 19.65 -15.59 -0.71
C PRO A 54 20.12 -14.73 -1.89
N ARG A 55 21.39 -14.85 -2.28
CA ARG A 55 21.99 -13.99 -3.33
C ARG A 55 21.17 -13.97 -4.64
N TRP A 56 20.65 -15.13 -5.04
CA TRP A 56 19.82 -15.27 -6.24
C TRP A 56 18.47 -14.56 -6.08
N ALA A 57 17.82 -14.67 -4.92
CA ALA A 57 16.55 -14.03 -4.62
C ALA A 57 16.71 -12.51 -4.52
N ARG A 58 17.81 -12.03 -3.95
CA ARG A 58 18.14 -10.59 -3.91
C ARG A 58 18.40 -10.01 -5.30
N LEU A 59 19.10 -10.76 -6.17
CA LEU A 59 19.34 -10.34 -7.55
C LEU A 59 18.03 -10.30 -8.35
N MET A 60 17.22 -11.35 -8.22
CA MET A 60 15.90 -11.42 -8.84
C MET A 60 14.98 -10.31 -8.31
N GLY A 61 14.91 -10.12 -7.00
CA GLY A 61 14.07 -9.11 -6.33
C GLY A 61 14.34 -7.69 -6.81
N LYS A 62 15.61 -7.33 -7.06
CA LYS A 62 15.94 -6.03 -7.68
C LYS A 62 15.37 -5.88 -9.10
N ILE A 63 15.38 -6.94 -9.89
CA ILE A 63 14.86 -6.96 -11.28
C ILE A 63 13.33 -7.06 -11.29
N THR A 64 12.76 -7.73 -10.30
CA THR A 64 11.35 -8.10 -10.24
C THR A 64 10.55 -7.27 -9.26
N ARG A 65 11.14 -6.25 -8.65
CA ARG A 65 10.54 -5.24 -7.74
C ARG A 65 9.25 -4.60 -8.23
N ARG A 66 8.93 -4.72 -9.52
CA ARG A 66 7.69 -4.23 -10.14
C ARG A 66 6.59 -5.30 -10.27
N LYS A 67 6.88 -6.55 -9.94
CA LYS A 67 5.98 -7.71 -10.06
C LYS A 67 5.59 -8.17 -8.65
N ARG A 68 4.51 -7.59 -8.11
CA ARG A 68 3.90 -7.90 -6.80
C ARG A 68 3.79 -9.40 -6.48
N ALA A 69 3.55 -10.18 -7.51
CA ALA A 69 3.68 -11.62 -7.58
C ALA A 69 4.85 -12.25 -6.80
N LEU A 70 6.06 -11.74 -7.05
CA LEU A 70 7.30 -12.31 -6.53
C LEU A 70 7.58 -11.84 -5.10
N GLU A 71 6.87 -10.81 -4.64
CA GLU A 71 7.00 -10.31 -3.27
C GLU A 71 6.50 -11.32 -2.25
N TYR A 72 5.46 -12.12 -2.54
CA TYR A 72 5.03 -13.20 -1.62
C TYR A 72 6.18 -14.15 -1.30
N TRP A 73 6.89 -14.63 -2.33
CA TRP A 73 8.03 -15.52 -2.15
C TRP A 73 9.19 -14.85 -1.44
N VAL A 74 9.46 -13.57 -1.75
CA VAL A 74 10.54 -12.84 -1.07
C VAL A 74 10.23 -12.70 0.42
N TRP A 75 8.99 -12.39 0.79
CA TRP A 75 8.56 -12.31 2.19
C TRP A 75 8.56 -13.66 2.90
N GLU A 76 8.19 -14.75 2.21
CA GLU A 76 8.31 -16.12 2.76
C GLU A 76 9.77 -16.51 3.08
N MET A 77 10.75 -15.91 2.40
CA MET A 77 12.19 -16.18 2.60
C MET A 77 12.82 -15.38 3.74
N ILE A 78 12.09 -14.45 4.36
CA ILE A 78 12.57 -13.70 5.51
C ILE A 78 12.12 -14.41 6.78
N ASP A 79 13.08 -14.93 7.56
CA ASP A 79 12.79 -15.43 8.91
C ASP A 79 12.85 -14.26 9.90
N PRO A 80 11.74 -13.92 10.58
CA PRO A 80 11.76 -12.87 11.59
C PRO A 80 12.73 -13.13 12.76
N LYS A 81 13.12 -14.39 13.04
CA LYS A 81 14.12 -14.71 14.08
C LYS A 81 15.49 -14.11 13.82
N ASP A 82 15.87 -13.93 12.56
CA ASP A 82 17.16 -13.33 12.19
C ASP A 82 17.24 -11.86 12.62
N LEU A 83 16.09 -11.24 12.94
CA LEU A 83 15.95 -9.85 13.36
C LEU A 83 15.71 -9.73 14.88
N GLY A 84 15.08 -10.73 15.49
CA GLY A 84 14.92 -10.81 16.94
C GLY A 84 13.83 -11.79 17.40
N ASP A 85 13.77 -11.98 18.72
CA ASP A 85 12.74 -12.80 19.37
C ASP A 85 11.46 -11.99 19.56
N PHE A 86 10.61 -11.92 18.52
CA PHE A 86 9.32 -11.23 18.63
C PHE A 86 8.28 -12.12 19.30
N ASP A 87 7.41 -11.53 20.13
CA ASP A 87 6.19 -12.18 20.60
C ASP A 87 5.05 -11.98 19.58
N VAL A 88 5.10 -10.88 18.82
CA VAL A 88 4.10 -10.50 17.82
C VAL A 88 4.76 -9.92 16.58
N VAL A 89 4.38 -10.44 15.42
CA VAL A 89 4.76 -9.92 14.10
C VAL A 89 3.56 -9.22 13.48
N ILE A 90 3.72 -7.93 13.20
CA ILE A 90 2.72 -7.09 12.54
C ILE A 90 3.15 -6.82 11.12
N THR A 91 2.37 -7.31 10.16
CA THR A 91 2.59 -7.07 8.74
C THR A 91 1.61 -6.02 8.22
N SER A 92 2.10 -5.05 7.44
CA SER A 92 1.28 -3.97 6.89
C SER A 92 1.27 -4.06 5.37
N GLY A 93 0.09 -4.33 4.79
CA GLY A 93 -0.10 -4.47 3.34
C GLY A 93 -0.39 -5.91 2.89
N VAL A 94 -0.34 -6.08 1.56
CA VAL A 94 -0.83 -7.30 0.88
C VAL A 94 0.16 -8.45 0.98
N THR A 95 1.43 -8.20 0.67
CA THR A 95 2.46 -9.22 0.45
C THR A 95 3.29 -9.56 1.69
N PRO A 96 3.53 -8.65 2.67
CA PRO A 96 4.30 -9.01 3.87
C PRO A 96 3.64 -10.09 4.73
N ARG A 97 2.32 -10.26 4.62
CA ARG A 97 1.60 -11.33 5.32
C ARG A 97 2.00 -12.75 4.87
N ALA A 98 2.82 -12.88 3.82
CA ALA A 98 3.37 -14.15 3.39
C ALA A 98 4.46 -14.71 4.30
N MET A 99 5.04 -13.87 5.17
CA MET A 99 6.06 -14.28 6.14
C MET A 99 5.65 -15.51 6.94
N LEU A 100 6.61 -16.40 7.15
CA LEU A 100 6.45 -17.57 8.03
C LEU A 100 6.93 -17.18 9.42
N VAL A 101 5.99 -17.13 10.37
CA VAL A 101 6.29 -16.89 11.79
C VAL A 101 6.31 -18.21 12.54
N GLN A 102 6.91 -18.20 13.72
CA GLN A 102 6.95 -19.36 14.60
C GLN A 102 5.58 -19.66 15.20
N ASP A 103 5.37 -20.90 15.63
CA ASP A 103 4.13 -21.37 16.26
C ASP A 103 3.78 -20.65 17.57
N ASN A 104 4.79 -20.11 18.27
CA ASN A 104 4.62 -19.33 19.49
C ASN A 104 4.52 -17.81 19.26
N VAL A 105 4.53 -17.35 18.00
CA VAL A 105 4.53 -15.92 17.64
C VAL A 105 3.22 -15.56 16.96
N MET A 106 2.54 -14.54 17.49
CA MET A 106 1.27 -14.08 16.92
C MET A 106 1.51 -13.28 15.64
N HIS A 107 0.86 -13.67 14.54
CA HIS A 107 0.89 -12.97 13.27
C HIS A 107 -0.36 -12.09 13.07
N VAL A 108 -0.17 -10.78 13.12
CA VAL A 108 -1.20 -9.80 12.84
C VAL A 108 -0.95 -9.14 11.48
N ASN A 109 -1.99 -9.00 10.67
CA ASN A 109 -1.91 -8.22 9.43
C ASN A 109 -2.81 -6.99 9.47
N TYR A 110 -2.24 -5.82 9.19
CA TYR A 110 -2.99 -4.62 8.84
C TYR A 110 -3.20 -4.59 7.31
N CYS A 111 -4.37 -5.01 6.88
CA CYS A 111 -4.74 -5.12 5.48
C CYS A 111 -5.28 -3.79 4.94
N HIS A 112 -4.48 -3.13 4.11
CA HIS A 112 -4.89 -1.90 3.40
C HIS A 112 -5.91 -2.17 2.29
N SER A 113 -5.87 -3.37 1.70
CA SER A 113 -6.81 -3.89 0.71
C SER A 113 -6.41 -5.33 0.36
N VAL A 114 -7.37 -6.17 -0.02
CA VAL A 114 -7.09 -7.41 -0.79
C VAL A 114 -6.37 -7.07 -2.10
N PRO A 115 -5.66 -8.02 -2.77
CA PRO A 115 -5.01 -7.76 -4.05
C PRO A 115 -6.05 -7.55 -5.17
N ARG A 116 -6.58 -6.34 -5.25
CA ARG A 116 -7.66 -5.93 -6.17
C ARG A 116 -7.42 -6.33 -7.62
N TRP A 117 -6.16 -6.31 -8.02
CA TRP A 117 -5.72 -6.60 -9.38
C TRP A 117 -6.02 -8.04 -9.86
N ILE A 118 -6.21 -8.98 -8.94
CA ILE A 118 -6.61 -10.36 -9.23
C ILE A 118 -8.02 -10.70 -8.74
N PHE A 119 -8.69 -9.75 -8.07
CA PHE A 119 -10.06 -9.87 -7.55
C PHE A 119 -11.00 -8.86 -8.21
N ASP A 120 -11.47 -7.84 -7.48
CA ASP A 120 -12.53 -6.93 -7.94
C ASP A 120 -12.17 -6.16 -9.22
N LEU A 121 -10.88 -5.90 -9.48
CA LEU A 121 -10.40 -5.24 -10.70
C LEU A 121 -9.93 -6.22 -11.78
N TRP A 122 -10.05 -7.54 -11.57
CA TRP A 122 -9.52 -8.56 -12.48
C TRP A 122 -10.03 -8.41 -13.90
N HIS A 123 -11.35 -8.37 -14.11
CA HIS A 123 -11.92 -8.35 -15.45
C HIS A 123 -11.56 -7.06 -16.21
N HIS A 124 -11.47 -5.92 -15.53
CA HIS A 124 -10.99 -4.68 -16.12
C HIS A 124 -9.54 -4.81 -16.57
N ARG A 125 -8.66 -5.36 -15.71
CA ARG A 125 -7.25 -5.58 -16.06
C ARG A 125 -7.06 -6.60 -17.18
N TRP A 126 -7.83 -7.68 -17.17
CA TRP A 126 -7.77 -8.70 -18.21
C TRP A 126 -8.21 -8.17 -19.56
N LYS A 127 -9.25 -7.31 -19.59
CA LYS A 127 -9.66 -6.58 -20.79
C LYS A 127 -8.53 -5.67 -21.31
N ASN A 128 -7.89 -4.90 -20.45
CA ASN A 128 -6.77 -4.04 -20.82
C ASN A 128 -5.54 -4.83 -21.27
N ALA A 129 -5.42 -6.09 -20.86
CA ALA A 129 -4.41 -7.05 -21.32
C ALA A 129 -4.85 -7.85 -22.55
N ASN A 130 -5.83 -7.35 -23.33
CA ASN A 130 -6.37 -7.99 -24.53
C ASN A 130 -6.81 -9.45 -24.31
N LYS A 131 -7.37 -9.74 -23.13
CA LYS A 131 -7.80 -11.08 -22.71
C LYS A 131 -6.70 -12.14 -22.83
N SER A 132 -5.43 -11.76 -22.61
CA SER A 132 -4.29 -12.65 -22.72
C SER A 132 -4.43 -13.91 -21.84
N PRO A 133 -4.23 -15.13 -22.40
CA PRO A 133 -4.31 -16.37 -21.63
C PRO A 133 -3.16 -16.51 -20.62
N THR A 134 -1.97 -15.96 -20.91
CA THR A 134 -0.84 -15.98 -19.97
C THR A 134 -1.14 -15.13 -18.75
N VAL A 135 -1.69 -13.92 -18.96
CA VAL A 135 -2.11 -13.04 -17.86
C VAL A 135 -3.21 -13.69 -17.02
N PHE A 136 -4.15 -14.39 -17.65
CA PHE A 136 -5.17 -15.18 -16.95
C PHE A 136 -4.54 -16.27 -16.07
N ALA A 137 -3.64 -17.08 -16.63
CA ALA A 137 -2.98 -18.16 -15.90
C ALA A 137 -2.20 -17.64 -14.69
N PHE A 138 -1.39 -16.59 -14.87
CA PHE A 138 -0.68 -15.93 -13.78
C PHE A 138 -1.63 -15.38 -12.71
N ALA A 139 -2.69 -14.67 -13.10
CA ALA A 139 -3.65 -14.14 -12.15
C ALA A 139 -4.37 -15.25 -11.35
N SER A 140 -4.68 -16.38 -12.00
CA SER A 140 -5.26 -17.53 -11.32
C SER A 140 -4.29 -18.16 -10.33
N LEU A 141 -3.01 -18.31 -10.71
CA LEU A 141 -1.96 -18.79 -9.80
C LEU A 141 -1.81 -17.86 -8.59
N PHE A 142 -1.79 -16.55 -8.80
CA PHE A 142 -1.70 -15.59 -7.69
C PHE A 142 -2.91 -15.59 -6.79
N ARG A 143 -4.12 -15.85 -7.30
CA ARG A 143 -5.30 -16.05 -6.45
C ARG A 143 -5.13 -17.23 -5.52
N VAL A 144 -4.59 -18.35 -6.03
CA VAL A 144 -4.32 -19.53 -5.21
C VAL A 144 -3.28 -19.20 -4.14
N MET A 145 -2.14 -18.61 -4.53
CA MET A 145 -1.09 -18.23 -3.58
C MET A 145 -1.61 -17.26 -2.49
N ASP A 146 -2.38 -16.24 -2.89
CA ASP A 146 -2.94 -15.26 -1.96
C ASP A 146 -3.88 -15.93 -0.94
N VAL A 147 -4.74 -16.84 -1.38
CA VAL A 147 -5.61 -17.60 -0.47
C VAL A 147 -4.79 -18.54 0.43
N CYS A 148 -3.74 -19.18 -0.08
CA CYS A 148 -2.91 -20.11 0.70
C CYS A 148 -2.13 -19.44 1.84
N VAL A 149 -1.74 -18.18 1.66
CA VAL A 149 -1.02 -17.41 2.69
C VAL A 149 -1.94 -17.02 3.86
N ASP A 150 -3.24 -16.91 3.59
CA ASP A 150 -4.21 -16.36 4.53
C ASP A 150 -4.39 -17.17 5.83
N SER A 151 -4.21 -18.49 5.75
CA SER A 151 -4.31 -19.37 6.92
C SER A 151 -3.20 -19.18 7.95
N ARG A 152 -2.15 -18.42 7.61
CA ARG A 152 -0.99 -18.15 8.47
C ARG A 152 -1.15 -16.90 9.34
N VAL A 153 -2.15 -16.07 9.05
CA VAL A 153 -2.40 -14.82 9.76
C VAL A 153 -3.45 -15.05 10.84
N ASP A 154 -3.11 -14.82 12.10
CA ASP A 154 -4.03 -15.01 13.23
C ASP A 154 -5.14 -13.96 13.25
N HIS A 155 -4.77 -12.69 13.08
CA HIS A 155 -5.70 -11.56 13.19
C HIS A 155 -5.51 -10.53 12.09
N TYR A 156 -6.64 -9.99 11.63
CA TYR A 156 -6.68 -8.92 10.65
C TYR A 156 -7.23 -7.62 11.23
N PHE A 157 -6.48 -6.54 11.02
CA PHE A 157 -6.99 -5.17 11.10
C PHE A 157 -7.17 -4.61 9.69
N VAL A 158 -8.20 -3.80 9.48
CA VAL A 158 -8.49 -3.17 8.20
C VAL A 158 -8.76 -1.68 8.38
N ASN A 159 -8.41 -0.88 7.37
CA ASN A 159 -8.55 0.57 7.42
C ASN A 159 -9.98 1.09 7.28
N SER A 160 -10.94 0.24 6.88
CA SER A 160 -12.32 0.63 6.60
C SER A 160 -13.24 -0.58 6.50
N GLU A 161 -14.54 -0.33 6.67
CA GLU A 161 -15.61 -1.33 6.48
C GLU A 161 -15.66 -1.88 5.04
N LEU A 162 -15.26 -1.07 4.05
CA LEU A 162 -15.15 -1.53 2.66
C LEU A 162 -14.11 -2.65 2.53
N ILE A 163 -12.95 -2.47 3.17
CA ILE A 163 -11.90 -3.49 3.14
C ILE A 163 -12.28 -4.69 4.00
N GLN A 164 -12.92 -4.48 5.16
CA GLN A 164 -13.51 -5.57 5.97
C GLN A 164 -14.42 -6.46 5.14
N ARG A 165 -15.37 -5.85 4.41
CA ARG A 165 -16.29 -6.57 3.52
C ARG A 165 -15.57 -7.30 2.41
N ARG A 166 -14.56 -6.69 1.78
CA ARG A 166 -13.76 -7.34 0.73
C ARG A 166 -12.97 -8.53 1.26
N LEU A 167 -12.36 -8.39 2.43
CA LEU A 167 -11.60 -9.45 3.08
C LEU A 167 -12.50 -10.66 3.36
N TRP A 168 -13.69 -10.44 3.93
CA TRP A 168 -14.68 -11.49 4.12
C TRP A 168 -15.18 -12.08 2.80
N HIS A 169 -15.42 -11.25 1.79
CA HIS A 169 -15.95 -11.71 0.51
C HIS A 169 -14.98 -12.66 -0.21
N TYR A 170 -13.69 -12.31 -0.27
CA TYR A 170 -12.69 -13.06 -1.04
C TYR A 170 -11.93 -14.11 -0.22
N LEU A 171 -11.63 -13.84 1.05
CA LEU A 171 -10.78 -14.71 1.88
C LEU A 171 -11.53 -15.34 3.07
N LYS A 172 -12.80 -14.95 3.33
CA LYS A 172 -13.60 -15.44 4.47
C LYS A 172 -12.91 -15.22 5.82
N ARG A 173 -12.16 -14.12 5.94
CA ARG A 173 -11.52 -13.72 7.20
C ARG A 173 -12.28 -12.60 7.88
N GLU A 174 -12.49 -12.81 9.17
CA GLU A 174 -12.94 -11.77 10.07
C GLU A 174 -11.81 -10.76 10.29
N SER A 175 -12.19 -9.50 10.50
CA SER A 175 -11.24 -8.43 10.79
C SER A 175 -11.90 -7.35 11.63
N ALA A 176 -11.09 -6.64 12.41
CA ALA A 176 -11.52 -5.45 13.11
C ALA A 176 -11.18 -4.20 12.30
N VAL A 177 -12.10 -3.25 12.22
CA VAL A 177 -11.82 -1.94 11.60
C VAL A 177 -11.00 -1.12 12.57
N LEU A 178 -9.77 -0.81 12.17
CA LEU A 178 -8.87 0.10 12.87
C LEU A 178 -8.53 1.23 11.91
N TYR A 179 -9.12 2.40 12.12
CA TYR A 179 -8.93 3.54 11.21
C TYR A 179 -7.49 4.09 11.31
N PRO A 180 -6.89 4.52 10.18
CA PRO A 180 -5.60 5.19 10.18
C PRO A 180 -5.59 6.42 11.10
N SER A 181 -4.52 6.59 11.88
CA SER A 181 -4.34 7.74 12.76
C SER A 181 -4.21 9.05 12.01
N ILE A 182 -4.83 10.09 12.57
CA ILE A 182 -4.67 11.48 12.17
C ILE A 182 -4.35 12.32 13.40
N GLU A 183 -3.39 13.23 13.26
CA GLU A 183 -3.01 14.15 14.33
C GLU A 183 -3.95 15.36 14.31
N VAL A 184 -5.10 15.21 14.97
CA VAL A 184 -6.21 16.20 14.92
C VAL A 184 -5.76 17.59 15.36
N SER A 185 -4.79 17.69 16.27
CA SER A 185 -4.21 18.96 16.74
C SER A 185 -3.56 19.81 15.64
N LYS A 186 -3.16 19.20 14.51
CA LYS A 186 -2.62 19.92 13.34
C LYS A 186 -3.71 20.56 12.47
N TYR A 187 -4.98 20.22 12.71
CA TYR A 187 -6.10 20.68 11.89
C TYR A 187 -7.01 21.60 12.70
N LYS A 188 -7.47 22.67 12.05
CA LYS A 188 -8.47 23.58 12.60
C LYS A 188 -9.51 23.87 11.53
N ASN A 189 -10.74 24.10 11.94
CA ASN A 189 -11.75 24.63 11.04
C ASN A 189 -11.41 26.08 10.70
N ALA A 190 -11.43 26.40 9.42
CA ALA A 190 -11.22 27.73 8.87
C ALA A 190 -12.27 27.98 7.78
N GLU A 191 -12.50 29.25 7.46
CA GLU A 191 -13.34 29.61 6.33
C GLU A 191 -12.71 29.12 5.01
N SER A 192 -13.55 28.75 4.05
CA SER A 192 -13.11 28.33 2.74
C SER A 192 -12.54 29.52 1.96
N GLU A 193 -11.34 29.38 1.39
CA GLU A 193 -10.74 30.39 0.52
C GLU A 193 -11.26 30.31 -0.94
N GLY A 194 -12.36 29.59 -1.19
CA GLY A 194 -12.99 29.52 -2.52
C GLY A 194 -12.20 28.70 -3.54
N TYR A 195 -11.78 27.49 -3.15
CA TYR A 195 -11.17 26.54 -4.08
C TYR A 195 -11.58 25.09 -3.77
N ILE A 196 -11.49 24.24 -4.79
CA ILE A 196 -11.60 22.79 -4.65
C ILE A 196 -10.20 22.22 -4.52
N LEU A 197 -9.97 21.37 -3.51
CA LEU A 197 -8.70 20.67 -3.30
C LEU A 197 -8.81 19.24 -3.81
N HIS A 198 -7.86 18.82 -4.65
CA HIS A 198 -7.64 17.42 -4.93
C HIS A 198 -6.20 17.03 -4.59
N MET A 199 -6.05 16.15 -3.60
CA MET A 199 -4.76 15.70 -3.07
C MET A 199 -4.48 14.25 -3.41
N GLY A 200 -3.32 14.02 -4.04
CA GLY A 200 -2.72 12.71 -4.23
C GLY A 200 -2.09 12.51 -5.60
N ARG A 201 -1.27 11.46 -5.71
CA ARG A 201 -0.60 11.05 -6.95
C ARG A 201 -1.52 10.96 -8.17
N PHE A 202 -0.99 11.27 -9.34
CA PHE A 202 -1.64 11.15 -10.65
C PHE A 202 -1.75 9.69 -11.11
N ASP A 203 -2.58 8.92 -10.42
CA ASP A 203 -2.89 7.54 -10.78
C ASP A 203 -4.28 7.45 -11.44
N ILE A 204 -4.41 6.60 -12.46
CA ILE A 204 -5.62 6.42 -13.27
C ILE A 204 -6.82 6.11 -12.37
N GLU A 205 -6.62 5.36 -11.28
CA GLU A 205 -7.70 5.00 -10.35
C GLU A 205 -8.29 6.21 -9.62
N LYS A 206 -7.60 7.36 -9.58
CA LYS A 206 -8.09 8.59 -8.93
C LYS A 206 -8.95 9.46 -9.83
N GLN A 207 -9.00 9.16 -11.13
CA GLN A 207 -9.90 9.84 -12.07
C GLN A 207 -9.83 11.38 -11.97
N ILE A 208 -8.62 11.92 -11.97
CA ILE A 208 -8.38 13.36 -11.77
C ILE A 208 -8.94 14.19 -12.93
N MET A 209 -8.88 13.68 -14.15
CA MET A 209 -9.36 14.38 -15.35
C MET A 209 -10.86 14.74 -15.29
N PRO A 210 -11.77 13.84 -14.87
CA PRO A 210 -13.15 14.22 -14.54
C PRO A 210 -13.29 15.40 -13.57
N VAL A 211 -12.49 15.46 -12.51
CA VAL A 211 -12.51 16.57 -11.53
C VAL A 211 -12.09 17.88 -12.19
N ILE A 212 -11.03 17.85 -13.00
CA ILE A 212 -10.55 19.00 -13.77
C ILE A 212 -11.67 19.53 -14.68
N LYS A 213 -12.28 18.67 -15.49
CA LYS A 213 -13.35 19.05 -16.42
C LYS A 213 -14.56 19.65 -15.71
N ALA A 214 -14.93 19.11 -14.55
CA ALA A 214 -16.01 19.67 -13.74
C ALA A 214 -15.68 21.08 -13.25
N CYS A 215 -14.47 21.31 -12.74
CA CYS A 215 -14.02 22.63 -12.30
C CYS A 215 -13.97 23.63 -13.48
N GLU A 216 -13.45 23.22 -14.64
CA GLU A 216 -13.41 24.04 -15.85
C GLU A 216 -14.82 24.43 -16.34
N THR A 217 -15.77 23.51 -16.24
CA THR A 217 -17.18 23.77 -16.63
C THR A 217 -17.85 24.76 -15.68
N LEU A 218 -17.54 24.68 -14.39
CA LEU A 218 -18.12 25.54 -13.36
C LEU A 218 -17.39 26.87 -13.19
N GLY A 219 -16.18 27.02 -13.73
CA GLY A 219 -15.34 28.19 -13.47
C GLY A 219 -14.74 28.21 -12.06
N GLU A 220 -14.70 27.06 -11.37
CA GLU A 220 -14.22 26.95 -9.99
C GLU A 220 -12.72 26.70 -9.91
N ARG A 221 -12.03 27.39 -8.98
CA ARG A 221 -10.57 27.23 -8.81
C ARG A 221 -10.25 25.84 -8.27
N LEU A 222 -9.36 25.11 -8.95
CA LEU A 222 -8.88 23.79 -8.55
C LEU A 222 -7.42 23.86 -8.09
N VAL A 223 -7.17 23.49 -6.83
CA VAL A 223 -5.83 23.28 -6.29
C VAL A 223 -5.50 21.79 -6.33
N LEU A 224 -4.40 21.44 -6.99
CA LEU A 224 -3.90 20.07 -7.12
C LEU A 224 -2.56 19.93 -6.41
N THR A 225 -2.40 18.87 -5.64
CA THR A 225 -1.12 18.47 -5.04
C THR A 225 -0.97 16.95 -5.11
N GLY A 226 0.25 16.46 -5.30
CA GLY A 226 0.58 15.06 -5.42
C GLY A 226 1.44 14.76 -6.65
N GLY A 227 2.46 13.93 -6.45
CA GLY A 227 3.44 13.66 -7.49
C GLY A 227 2.94 12.81 -8.67
N ARG A 228 3.80 12.65 -9.66
CA ARG A 228 3.53 11.84 -10.86
C ARG A 228 3.17 10.39 -10.52
N GLY A 229 2.10 9.88 -11.13
CA GLY A 229 1.69 8.48 -11.06
C GLY A 229 1.64 7.81 -12.42
N ASN A 230 0.77 6.80 -12.58
CA ASN A 230 0.61 6.07 -13.84
C ASN A 230 -0.27 6.78 -14.89
N ASP A 231 -0.97 7.87 -14.54
CA ASP A 231 -1.76 8.69 -15.45
C ASP A 231 -0.91 9.84 -16.04
N ARG A 232 -0.11 9.50 -17.06
CA ARG A 232 0.79 10.46 -17.72
C ARG A 232 0.04 11.55 -18.46
N ALA A 233 -1.08 11.20 -19.11
CA ALA A 233 -1.85 12.13 -19.92
C ALA A 233 -2.46 13.23 -19.05
N THR A 234 -3.06 12.87 -17.92
CA THR A 234 -3.62 13.88 -17.00
C THR A 234 -2.52 14.72 -16.35
N TYR A 235 -1.39 14.11 -15.98
CA TYR A 235 -0.26 14.86 -15.44
C TYR A 235 0.29 15.90 -16.43
N GLU A 236 0.55 15.50 -17.67
CA GLU A 236 1.04 16.40 -18.73
C GLU A 236 0.03 17.51 -19.05
N TYR A 237 -1.26 17.19 -19.05
CA TYR A 237 -2.33 18.18 -19.19
C TYR A 237 -2.28 19.22 -18.07
N VAL A 238 -2.14 18.81 -16.81
CA VAL A 238 -2.08 19.73 -15.67
C VAL A 238 -0.86 20.62 -15.73
N ILE A 239 0.31 20.07 -16.05
CA ILE A 239 1.54 20.86 -16.19
C ILE A 239 1.39 21.92 -17.28
N LYS A 240 0.81 21.56 -18.44
CA LYS A 240 0.61 22.48 -19.56
C LYS A 240 -0.39 23.59 -19.27
N ASN A 241 -1.42 23.32 -18.46
CA ASN A 241 -2.53 24.24 -18.19
C ASN A 241 -2.47 24.88 -16.78
N SER A 242 -1.35 24.71 -16.07
CA SER A 242 -1.13 25.34 -14.76
C SER A 242 -1.07 26.87 -14.88
N GLY A 243 -1.66 27.57 -13.90
CA GLY A 243 -1.62 29.04 -13.82
C GLY A 243 -2.90 29.77 -14.24
N LYS A 244 -3.95 29.03 -14.63
CA LYS A 244 -5.31 29.57 -14.80
C LYS A 244 -6.21 29.09 -13.65
N LEU A 245 -7.28 28.38 -13.98
CA LEU A 245 -8.21 27.74 -13.07
C LEU A 245 -7.59 26.56 -12.31
N ILE A 246 -6.45 26.05 -12.78
CA ILE A 246 -5.69 24.95 -12.18
C ILE A 246 -4.41 25.49 -11.51
N ASP A 247 -4.31 25.31 -10.20
CA ASP A 247 -3.16 25.63 -9.35
C ASP A 247 -2.49 24.32 -8.91
N TYR A 248 -1.43 23.91 -9.62
CA TYR A 248 -0.67 22.70 -9.28
C TYR A 248 0.52 23.01 -8.39
N ARG A 249 0.58 22.40 -7.20
CA ARG A 249 1.55 22.70 -6.13
C ARG A 249 2.59 21.60 -5.87
N GLY A 250 2.68 20.60 -6.75
CA GLY A 250 3.54 19.44 -6.53
C GLY A 250 2.81 18.30 -5.87
#